data_AF-A0A6M3LHT6-F1
#
_entry.id   AF-A0A6M3LHT6-F1
#
_cell.length_a   1.000
_cell.length_b   1.000
_cell.length_c   1.000
_cell.angle_alpha   90.00
_cell.angle_beta   90.00
_cell.angle_gamma   90.00
#
_symmetry.space_group_name_H-M   'P 1'
#
loop_
_entity.id
_entity.type
_entity.pdbx_description
1 polymer ?
#
loop_
_entity_poly.entity_id
_entity_poly.type
_entity_poly.pdbx_seq_one_letter_code
_entity_poly.pdbx_strand_id
1 'polypeptide(L)'
;MSDNIILLGSGVTAADCPFDKEVWGCNNTIRTEKKVDKHFFFDDLATFNPEVMHIQDLIGNSHETEHITTFKNAQLCSRIGVLATVYPIDEVIRKFGRAYFANTVCYMIAYAMYMGIKKMNLYGIDHLTWQSYIVERCGVEYWLGRAEQSGIEIDIAEGSALLKTLDGKLYGYETFYGSPKTTYNEIVQV
;
A
#
# COMPACT_ATOMS: atom_id res chain seq x y z
N MET A 1 9.23 -0.13 -16.98
CA MET A 1 8.42 -0.21 -15.74
C MET A 1 7.87 -1.60 -15.67
N SER A 2 7.96 -2.27 -14.52
CA SER A 2 7.37 -3.62 -14.38
C SER A 2 5.84 -3.52 -14.38
N ASP A 3 5.16 -4.44 -15.06
CA ASP A 3 3.68 -4.54 -15.00
C ASP A 3 3.21 -5.32 -13.76
N ASN A 4 4.14 -5.95 -13.04
CA ASN A 4 3.91 -6.72 -11.81
C ASN A 4 4.84 -6.22 -10.69
N ILE A 5 4.27 -5.71 -9.62
CA ILE A 5 5.00 -5.03 -8.55
C ILE A 5 4.65 -5.58 -7.16
N ILE A 6 5.48 -5.26 -6.19
CA ILE A 6 5.20 -5.45 -4.77
C ILE A 6 4.83 -4.09 -4.16
N LEU A 7 3.72 -4.03 -3.44
CA LEU A 7 3.42 -2.92 -2.51
C LEU A 7 3.79 -3.37 -1.10
N LEU A 8 4.65 -2.60 -0.44
CA LEU A 8 5.25 -2.96 0.84
C LEU A 8 4.90 -1.93 1.93
N GLY A 9 4.32 -2.42 3.02
CA GLY A 9 4.21 -1.72 4.30
C GLY A 9 5.12 -2.36 5.36
N SER A 10 4.98 -1.95 6.62
CA SER A 10 5.79 -2.44 7.74
C SER A 10 5.03 -3.33 8.73
N GLY A 11 3.90 -3.87 8.30
CA GLY A 11 3.17 -4.90 9.03
C GLY A 11 3.95 -6.21 9.14
N VAL A 12 3.46 -7.13 9.97
CA VAL A 12 4.11 -8.40 10.27
C VAL A 12 4.34 -9.27 9.03
N THR A 13 3.48 -9.18 8.01
CA THR A 13 3.63 -9.97 6.78
C THR A 13 4.73 -9.45 5.86
N ALA A 14 5.35 -8.31 6.16
CA ALA A 14 6.55 -7.84 5.44
C ALA A 14 7.69 -8.87 5.50
N ALA A 15 7.75 -9.66 6.58
CA ALA A 15 8.73 -10.73 6.76
C ALA A 15 8.67 -11.80 5.66
N ASP A 16 7.50 -12.00 5.05
CA ASP A 16 7.26 -12.98 3.99
C ASP A 16 7.44 -12.39 2.57
N CYS A 17 7.80 -11.11 2.47
CA CYS A 17 8.02 -10.46 1.18
C CYS A 17 9.22 -11.11 0.45
N PRO A 18 9.06 -11.56 -0.81
CA PRO A 18 10.12 -12.24 -1.55
C PRO A 18 11.18 -11.30 -2.14
N PHE A 19 10.86 -10.00 -2.27
CA PHE A 19 11.73 -8.99 -2.91
C PHE A 19 12.23 -9.37 -4.33
N ASP A 20 11.45 -10.16 -5.06
CA ASP A 20 11.78 -10.71 -6.38
C ASP A 20 11.32 -9.83 -7.56
N LYS A 21 10.71 -8.68 -7.26
CA LYS A 21 10.11 -7.74 -8.23
C LYS A 21 10.51 -6.30 -7.90
N GLU A 22 9.97 -5.35 -8.64
CA GLU A 22 10.01 -3.93 -8.27
C GLU A 22 9.14 -3.71 -7.01
N VAL A 23 9.72 -3.07 -6.00
CA VAL A 23 9.14 -2.89 -4.67
C VAL A 23 8.82 -1.43 -4.43
N TRP A 24 7.56 -1.14 -4.16
CA TRP A 24 7.08 0.19 -3.78
C TRP A 24 6.78 0.17 -2.29
N GLY A 25 7.59 0.86 -1.50
CA GLY A 25 7.46 0.93 -0.04
C GLY A 25 6.87 2.26 0.43
N CYS A 26 6.24 2.26 1.59
CA CYS A 26 5.83 3.50 2.27
C CYS A 26 6.59 3.77 3.58
N ASN A 27 6.75 5.05 3.90
CA ASN A 27 7.20 5.52 5.20
C ASN A 27 8.47 4.77 5.69
N ASN A 28 8.42 4.15 6.87
CA ASN A 28 9.57 3.53 7.51
C ASN A 28 10.14 2.30 6.77
N THR A 29 9.48 1.80 5.71
CA THR A 29 9.99 0.67 4.91
C THR A 29 11.37 0.94 4.30
N ILE A 30 11.68 2.19 3.99
CA ILE A 30 13.02 2.56 3.48
C ILE A 30 14.14 2.34 4.51
N ARG A 31 13.79 2.24 5.80
CA ARG A 31 14.69 1.95 6.90
C ARG A 31 14.68 0.47 7.29
N THR A 32 13.51 -0.16 7.27
CA THR A 32 13.32 -1.50 7.85
C THR A 32 13.47 -2.63 6.86
N GLU A 33 13.32 -2.35 5.56
CA GLU A 33 13.20 -3.40 4.54
C GLU A 33 14.45 -3.52 3.67
N LYS A 34 14.63 -4.70 3.09
CA LYS A 34 15.83 -5.08 2.33
C LYS A 34 16.02 -4.25 1.05
N LYS A 35 14.91 -3.83 0.43
CA LYS A 35 14.89 -3.18 -0.88
C LYS A 35 13.62 -2.37 -1.05
N VAL A 36 13.77 -1.13 -1.51
CA VAL A 36 12.67 -0.25 -1.92
C VAL A 36 13.07 0.50 -3.19
N ASP A 37 12.44 0.18 -4.33
CA ASP A 37 12.72 0.82 -5.62
C ASP A 37 11.99 2.17 -5.74
N LYS A 38 10.74 2.25 -5.23
CA LYS A 38 9.99 3.50 -5.08
C LYS A 38 9.53 3.68 -3.65
N HIS A 39 9.77 4.84 -3.08
CA HIS A 39 9.41 5.15 -1.71
C HIS A 39 8.38 6.27 -1.65
N PHE A 40 7.23 5.97 -1.06
CA PHE A 40 6.12 6.88 -0.90
C PHE A 40 6.05 7.37 0.55
N PHE A 41 5.99 8.68 0.75
CA PHE A 41 5.74 9.27 2.06
C PHE A 41 4.96 10.56 1.91
N PHE A 42 3.94 10.76 2.75
CA PHE A 42 3.08 11.95 2.69
C PHE A 42 3.00 12.69 4.01
N ASP A 43 3.53 12.10 5.08
CA ASP A 43 3.73 12.78 6.36
C ASP A 43 4.61 14.01 6.17
N ASP A 44 4.29 15.08 6.91
CA ASP A 44 4.98 16.36 6.79
C ASP A 44 6.44 16.22 7.27
N LEU A 45 7.39 16.42 6.35
CA LEU A 45 8.81 16.28 6.64
C LEU A 45 9.30 17.27 7.72
N ALA A 46 8.62 18.40 7.89
CA ALA A 46 8.96 19.38 8.93
C ALA A 46 8.56 18.95 10.34
N THR A 47 7.56 18.07 10.46
CA THR A 47 7.03 17.59 11.75
C THR A 47 7.16 16.08 11.86
N PHE A 48 8.10 15.50 11.11
CA PHE A 48 8.24 14.06 10.99
C PHE A 48 8.44 13.45 12.37
N ASN A 49 7.70 12.39 12.70
CA ASN A 49 7.97 11.63 13.91
C ASN A 49 9.26 10.83 13.69
N PRO A 50 10.36 11.14 14.38
CA PRO A 50 11.64 10.46 14.16
C PRO A 50 11.54 8.94 14.37
N GLU A 51 10.62 8.46 15.21
CA GLU A 51 10.40 7.03 15.41
C GLU A 51 9.90 6.32 14.13
N VAL A 52 9.25 7.06 13.23
CA VAL A 52 8.75 6.52 11.95
C VAL A 52 9.85 6.58 10.88
N MET A 53 10.48 7.71 10.62
CA MET A 53 11.55 7.85 9.62
C MET A 53 12.35 9.12 9.92
N HIS A 54 13.63 9.07 9.58
CA HIS A 54 14.54 10.19 9.73
C HIS A 54 14.92 10.78 8.38
N ILE A 55 15.30 12.06 8.39
CA ILE A 55 15.91 12.72 7.24
C ILE A 55 17.14 11.94 6.73
N GLN A 56 17.91 11.31 7.63
CA GLN A 56 19.05 10.48 7.27
C GLN A 56 18.66 9.27 6.42
N ASP A 57 17.46 8.70 6.60
CA ASP A 57 16.99 7.56 5.81
C ASP A 57 16.79 7.97 4.34
N LEU A 58 16.29 9.19 4.11
CA LEU A 58 16.13 9.76 2.76
C LEU A 58 17.49 10.05 2.11
N ILE A 59 18.44 10.59 2.87
CA ILE A 59 19.79 10.90 2.35
C ILE A 59 20.52 9.61 1.98
N GLY A 60 20.50 8.60 2.86
CA GLY A 60 21.21 7.34 2.69
C GLY A 60 20.76 6.51 1.49
N ASN A 61 19.50 6.65 1.08
CA ASN A 61 18.90 5.88 -0.03
C ASN A 61 18.69 6.71 -1.32
N SER A 62 19.17 7.96 -1.34
CA SER A 62 18.87 8.93 -2.41
C SER A 62 19.34 8.56 -3.82
N HIS A 63 20.23 7.57 -3.95
CA HIS A 63 20.76 7.11 -5.25
C HIS A 63 20.11 5.81 -5.75
N GLU A 64 19.42 5.07 -4.89
CA GLU A 64 18.90 3.72 -5.20
C GLU A 64 17.37 3.68 -5.23
N THR A 65 16.71 4.70 -4.66
CA THR A 65 15.26 4.75 -4.48
C THR A 65 14.68 6.01 -5.09
N GLU A 66 13.61 5.87 -5.89
CA GLU A 66 12.81 7.03 -6.30
C GLU A 66 11.85 7.44 -5.17
N HIS A 67 12.03 8.64 -4.63
CA HIS A 67 11.11 9.20 -3.64
C HIS A 67 9.92 9.89 -4.29
N ILE A 68 8.71 9.56 -3.87
CA ILE A 68 7.46 10.16 -4.37
C ILE A 68 6.67 10.73 -3.19
N THR A 69 6.39 12.03 -3.22
CA THR A 69 5.80 12.74 -2.09
C THR A 69 4.99 13.97 -2.52
N THR A 70 4.49 14.74 -1.55
CA THR A 70 3.77 16.00 -1.79
C THR A 70 4.70 17.06 -2.36
N PHE A 71 4.13 18.08 -3.01
CA PHE A 71 4.90 19.24 -3.49
C PHE A 71 5.73 19.90 -2.38
N LYS A 72 5.13 20.10 -1.19
CA LYS A 72 5.79 20.67 -0.02
C LYS A 72 7.01 19.83 0.39
N ASN A 73 6.85 18.52 0.52
CA ASN A 73 7.94 17.64 0.93
C ASN A 73 9.04 17.57 -0.12
N ALA A 74 8.70 17.55 -1.41
CA ALA A 74 9.70 17.57 -2.48
C ALA A 74 10.57 18.85 -2.42
N GLN A 75 9.97 20.00 -2.11
CA GLN A 75 10.74 21.23 -1.87
C GLN A 75 11.66 21.13 -0.66
N LEU A 76 11.24 20.45 0.41
CA LEU A 76 12.07 20.23 1.60
C LEU A 76 13.22 19.24 1.31
N CYS A 77 12.96 18.15 0.58
CA CYS A 77 13.99 17.21 0.12
C CYS A 77 15.08 17.91 -0.67
N SER A 78 14.71 18.82 -1.58
CA SER A 78 15.69 19.57 -2.37
C SER A 78 16.65 20.41 -1.50
N ARG A 79 16.19 20.93 -0.35
CA ARG A 79 17.03 21.71 0.59
C ARG A 79 18.08 20.85 1.31
N ILE A 80 17.87 19.55 1.38
CA ILE A 80 18.79 18.58 2.00
C ILE A 80 19.54 17.73 0.96
N GLY A 81 19.49 18.11 -0.33
CA GLY A 81 20.20 17.41 -1.40
C GLY A 81 19.55 16.09 -1.85
N VAL A 82 18.28 15.85 -1.48
CA VAL A 82 17.53 14.66 -1.87
C VAL A 82 16.58 15.00 -3.03
N LEU A 83 16.63 14.23 -4.11
CA LEU A 83 15.66 14.36 -5.21
C LEU A 83 14.37 13.62 -4.86
N ALA A 84 13.22 14.26 -5.06
CA ALA A 84 11.92 13.63 -4.90
C ALA A 84 10.94 14.07 -5.99
N THR A 85 10.23 13.11 -6.55
CA THR A 85 9.16 13.29 -7.53
C THR A 85 7.88 13.76 -6.82
N VAL A 86 7.22 14.77 -7.37
CA VAL A 86 5.91 15.22 -6.87
C VAL A 86 4.84 14.23 -7.34
N TYR A 87 4.05 13.71 -6.40
CA TYR A 87 2.92 12.85 -6.71
C TYR A 87 1.89 13.58 -7.59
N PRO A 88 1.43 12.99 -8.71
CA PRO A 88 0.54 13.67 -9.67
C PRO A 88 -0.92 13.68 -9.19
N ILE A 89 -1.19 14.24 -8.00
CA ILE A 89 -2.47 14.11 -7.30
C ILE A 89 -3.66 14.62 -8.12
N ASP A 90 -3.48 15.76 -8.81
CA ASP A 90 -4.53 16.35 -9.63
C ASP A 90 -4.91 15.46 -10.82
N GLU A 91 -3.93 14.81 -11.44
CA GLU A 91 -4.15 13.91 -12.55
C GLU A 91 -4.79 12.60 -12.10
N VAL A 92 -4.33 12.05 -10.97
CA VAL A 92 -4.93 10.88 -10.33
C VAL A 92 -6.40 11.14 -9.97
N ILE A 93 -6.70 12.28 -9.34
CA ILE A 93 -8.08 12.66 -8.97
C ILE A 93 -8.93 12.86 -10.23
N ARG A 94 -8.43 13.56 -11.26
CA ARG A 94 -9.16 13.74 -12.52
C ARG A 94 -9.44 12.42 -13.23
N LYS A 95 -8.46 11.51 -13.27
CA LYS A 95 -8.58 10.21 -13.95
C LYS A 95 -9.59 9.29 -13.25
N PHE A 96 -9.58 9.24 -11.92
CA PHE A 96 -10.41 8.29 -11.17
C PHE A 96 -11.67 8.90 -10.55
N GLY A 97 -11.84 10.22 -10.61
CA GLY A 97 -13.01 10.94 -10.11
C GLY A 97 -13.19 10.83 -8.60
N ARG A 98 -12.11 10.66 -7.83
CA ARG A 98 -12.18 10.51 -6.38
C ARG A 98 -10.95 11.06 -5.66
N ALA A 99 -11.19 11.71 -4.52
CA ALA A 99 -10.20 12.22 -3.59
C ALA A 99 -10.37 11.58 -2.20
N TYR A 100 -10.34 10.25 -2.14
CA TYR A 100 -10.50 9.50 -0.89
C TYR A 100 -9.21 8.78 -0.53
N PHE A 101 -8.26 9.47 0.09
CA PHE A 101 -6.93 8.94 0.42
C PHE A 101 -6.73 8.96 1.93
N ALA A 102 -6.97 7.82 2.59
CA ALA A 102 -6.93 7.72 4.05
C ALA A 102 -5.50 7.60 4.61
N ASN A 103 -4.55 7.09 3.81
CA ASN A 103 -3.14 6.92 4.20
C ASN A 103 -2.23 6.83 2.95
N THR A 104 -0.91 6.70 3.16
CA THR A 104 0.09 6.56 2.08
C THR A 104 -0.20 5.39 1.14
N VAL A 105 -0.71 4.26 1.65
CA VAL A 105 -1.02 3.07 0.84
C VAL A 105 -2.11 3.36 -0.20
N CYS A 106 -3.11 4.19 0.14
CA CYS A 106 -4.12 4.63 -0.83
C CYS A 106 -3.48 5.33 -2.04
N TYR A 107 -2.47 6.18 -1.80
CA TYR A 107 -1.74 6.86 -2.87
C TYR A 107 -0.92 5.89 -3.72
N MET A 108 -0.31 4.87 -3.11
CA MET A 108 0.45 3.84 -3.83
C MET A 108 -0.43 3.04 -4.79
N ILE A 109 -1.61 2.59 -4.33
CA ILE A 109 -2.55 1.82 -5.16
C ILE A 109 -3.07 2.70 -6.32
N ALA A 110 -3.50 3.93 -6.03
CA ALA A 110 -3.97 4.83 -7.09
C ALA A 110 -2.86 5.21 -8.09
N TYR A 111 -1.62 5.30 -7.64
CA TYR A 111 -0.47 5.52 -8.52
C TYR A 111 -0.19 4.31 -9.40
N ALA A 112 -0.27 3.09 -8.86
CA ALA A 112 -0.14 1.85 -9.64
C ALA A 112 -1.20 1.79 -10.75
N MET A 113 -2.45 2.10 -10.42
CA MET A 113 -3.53 2.24 -11.41
C MET A 113 -3.23 3.35 -12.44
N TYR A 114 -2.72 4.50 -11.99
CA TYR A 114 -2.39 5.63 -12.87
C TYR A 114 -1.30 5.26 -13.89
N MET A 115 -0.27 4.54 -13.43
CA MET A 115 0.86 4.03 -14.21
C MET A 115 0.54 2.80 -15.07
N GLY A 116 -0.65 2.21 -14.92
CA GLY A 116 -1.11 1.10 -15.75
C GLY A 116 -0.60 -0.28 -15.35
N ILE A 117 -0.16 -0.43 -14.10
CA ILE A 117 0.25 -1.72 -13.50
C ILE A 117 -0.85 -2.77 -13.67
N LYS A 118 -0.45 -4.02 -13.89
CA LYS A 118 -1.36 -5.15 -14.16
C LYS A 118 -1.50 -6.10 -12.98
N LYS A 119 -0.48 -6.19 -12.12
CA LYS A 119 -0.51 -7.02 -10.92
C LYS A 119 0.18 -6.34 -9.74
N MET A 120 -0.42 -6.45 -8.55
CA MET A 120 0.12 -5.95 -7.29
C MET A 120 0.14 -7.07 -6.25
N ASN A 121 1.27 -7.25 -5.59
CA ASN A 121 1.42 -8.19 -4.48
C ASN A 121 1.64 -7.38 -3.19
N LEU A 122 0.74 -7.50 -2.22
CA LEU A 122 0.74 -6.70 -1.00
C LEU A 122 1.38 -7.47 0.15
N TYR A 123 2.43 -6.90 0.75
CA TYR A 123 3.10 -7.41 1.93
C TYR A 123 3.26 -6.29 2.97
N GLY A 124 3.15 -6.61 4.26
CA GLY A 124 3.24 -5.63 5.34
C GLY A 124 2.10 -4.62 5.37
N ILE A 125 1.02 -4.83 4.62
CA ILE A 125 -0.19 -3.98 4.60
C ILE A 125 -1.33 -4.78 5.25
N ASP A 126 -1.25 -4.93 6.56
CA ASP A 126 -2.02 -5.96 7.27
C ASP A 126 -3.32 -5.46 7.91
N HIS A 127 -3.36 -4.19 8.33
CA HIS A 127 -4.50 -3.57 9.02
C HIS A 127 -5.04 -4.37 10.24
N LEU A 128 -4.12 -4.87 11.07
CA LEU A 128 -4.43 -5.70 12.25
C LEU A 128 -4.63 -4.90 13.55
N THR A 129 -4.31 -3.61 13.59
CA THR A 129 -4.42 -2.78 14.80
C THR A 129 -5.72 -1.99 14.83
N TRP A 130 -6.27 -1.69 16.01
CA TRP A 130 -7.54 -0.96 16.15
C TRP A 130 -7.63 0.34 15.34
N GLN A 131 -6.58 1.17 15.37
CA GLN A 131 -6.55 2.44 14.64
C GLN A 131 -6.49 2.22 13.11
N SER A 132 -5.59 1.33 12.65
CA SER A 132 -5.46 1.01 11.22
C SER A 132 -6.72 0.33 10.69
N TYR A 133 -7.42 -0.45 11.52
CA TYR A 133 -8.67 -1.14 11.19
C TYR A 133 -9.85 -0.19 11.02
N ILE A 134 -10.00 0.81 11.91
CA ILE A 134 -11.18 1.69 11.92
C ILE A 134 -11.05 2.82 10.90
N VAL A 135 -9.88 3.45 10.79
CA VAL A 135 -9.75 4.72 10.04
C VAL A 135 -9.12 4.52 8.68
N GLU A 136 -8.13 3.64 8.57
CA GLU A 136 -7.29 3.57 7.38
C GLU A 136 -7.70 2.44 6.42
N ARG A 137 -8.14 1.31 6.99
CA ARG A 137 -8.49 0.09 6.24
C ARG A 137 -9.53 0.34 5.16
N CYS A 138 -10.58 1.08 5.48
CA CYS A 138 -11.66 1.40 4.55
C CYS A 138 -11.18 2.16 3.31
N GLY A 139 -10.19 3.04 3.46
CA GLY A 139 -9.56 3.74 2.33
C GLY A 139 -8.76 2.79 1.44
N VAL A 140 -7.98 1.90 2.04
CA VAL A 140 -7.18 0.91 1.31
C VAL A 140 -8.10 -0.06 0.56
N GLU A 141 -9.11 -0.63 1.22
CA GLU A 141 -10.08 -1.55 0.58
C GLU A 141 -10.87 -0.88 -0.54
N TYR A 142 -11.22 0.41 -0.39
CA TYR A 142 -11.84 1.17 -1.47
C TYR A 142 -10.97 1.21 -2.72
N TRP A 143 -9.67 1.53 -2.58
CA TRP A 143 -8.77 1.60 -3.73
C TRP A 143 -8.44 0.22 -4.30
N LEU A 144 -8.35 -0.81 -3.48
CA LEU A 144 -8.19 -2.19 -3.96
C LEU A 144 -9.38 -2.62 -4.82
N GLY A 145 -10.61 -2.39 -4.35
CA GLY A 145 -11.80 -2.71 -5.14
C GLY A 145 -11.86 -1.93 -6.47
N ARG A 146 -11.39 -0.68 -6.49
CA ARG A 146 -11.26 0.12 -7.72
C ARG A 146 -10.17 -0.43 -8.66
N ALA A 147 -9.07 -0.93 -8.11
CA ALA A 147 -7.99 -1.56 -8.87
C ALA A 147 -8.46 -2.87 -9.51
N GLU A 148 -9.11 -3.76 -8.75
CA GLU A 148 -9.72 -5.00 -9.28
C GLU A 148 -10.74 -4.70 -10.37
N GLN A 149 -11.62 -3.72 -10.16
CA GLN A 149 -12.60 -3.29 -11.17
C GLN A 149 -11.93 -2.82 -12.48
N SER A 150 -10.72 -2.27 -12.39
CA SER A 150 -9.93 -1.84 -13.55
C SER A 150 -9.14 -2.97 -14.23
N GLY A 151 -9.26 -4.21 -13.74
CA GLY A 151 -8.59 -5.39 -14.27
C GLY A 151 -7.18 -5.62 -13.73
N ILE A 152 -6.83 -5.03 -12.57
CA ILE A 152 -5.57 -5.29 -11.89
C ILE A 152 -5.72 -6.54 -11.01
N GLU A 153 -4.81 -7.49 -11.16
CA GLU A 153 -4.72 -8.66 -10.29
C GLU A 153 -4.09 -8.28 -8.94
N ILE A 154 -4.68 -8.72 -7.84
CA ILE A 154 -4.25 -8.36 -6.49
C ILE A 154 -4.01 -9.63 -5.68
N ASP A 155 -2.77 -9.84 -5.26
CA ASP A 155 -2.41 -10.86 -4.29
C ASP A 155 -2.11 -10.19 -2.95
N ILE A 156 -2.72 -10.67 -1.87
CA ILE A 156 -2.54 -10.13 -0.52
C ILE A 156 -1.91 -11.21 0.36
N ALA A 157 -0.83 -10.86 1.07
CA ALA A 157 -0.14 -11.78 1.96
C ALA A 157 -1.09 -12.43 2.98
N GLU A 158 -0.85 -13.72 3.24
CA GLU A 158 -1.55 -14.44 4.28
C GLU A 158 -1.32 -13.76 5.64
N GLY A 159 -2.36 -13.62 6.46
CA GLY A 159 -2.30 -12.89 7.72
C GLY A 159 -2.75 -11.42 7.65
N SER A 160 -2.85 -10.81 6.46
CA SER A 160 -3.51 -9.49 6.33
C SER A 160 -5.02 -9.61 6.56
N ALA A 161 -5.62 -8.60 7.20
CA ALA A 161 -7.07 -8.48 7.39
C ALA A 161 -7.80 -7.82 6.22
N LEU A 162 -7.08 -7.30 5.21
CA LEU A 162 -7.68 -6.64 4.05
C LEU A 162 -8.60 -7.59 3.27
N LEU A 163 -9.73 -7.05 2.81
CA LEU A 163 -10.74 -7.73 2.00
C LEU A 163 -11.32 -8.99 2.66
N LYS A 164 -11.25 -9.08 3.99
CA LYS A 164 -11.78 -10.20 4.79
C LYS A 164 -12.77 -9.71 5.83
N THR A 165 -13.83 -10.46 6.05
CA THR A 165 -14.65 -10.28 7.26
C THR A 165 -13.82 -10.64 8.50
N LEU A 166 -14.29 -10.23 9.69
CA LEU A 166 -13.57 -10.43 10.95
C LEU A 166 -13.18 -11.89 11.19
N ASP A 167 -14.03 -12.83 10.79
CA ASP A 167 -13.83 -14.28 10.94
C ASP A 167 -13.58 -14.99 9.60
N GLY A 168 -13.44 -14.23 8.51
CA GLY A 168 -13.27 -14.76 7.15
C GLY A 168 -14.51 -15.43 6.54
N LYS A 169 -15.67 -15.39 7.21
CA LYS A 169 -16.93 -15.98 6.74
C LYS A 169 -17.85 -14.93 6.15
N LEU A 170 -18.75 -15.34 5.25
CA LEU A 170 -19.81 -14.47 4.75
C LEU A 170 -20.78 -14.10 5.88
N TYR A 171 -21.02 -12.80 6.06
CA TYR A 171 -21.99 -12.29 7.04
C TYR A 171 -23.40 -12.84 6.77
N GLY A 172 -24.05 -13.39 7.80
CA GLY A 172 -25.37 -14.00 7.70
C GLY A 172 -25.39 -15.42 7.13
N TYR A 173 -24.21 -16.03 6.92
CA TYR A 173 -24.05 -17.44 6.56
C TYR A 173 -23.42 -18.19 7.72
N GLU A 174 -24.04 -18.21 8.90
CA GLU A 174 -23.55 -19.03 10.01
C GLU A 174 -23.69 -20.53 9.68
N THR A 175 -22.66 -21.32 9.96
CA THR A 175 -22.63 -22.75 9.66
C THR A 175 -23.25 -23.59 10.78
N PHE A 176 -24.39 -24.23 10.50
CA PHE A 176 -24.82 -25.46 11.19
C PHE A 176 -24.37 -26.71 10.41
N TYR A 177 -24.36 -27.89 11.03
CA TYR A 177 -24.01 -29.14 10.33
C TYR A 177 -24.88 -29.33 9.08
N GLY A 178 -24.25 -29.46 7.91
CA GLY A 178 -24.93 -29.52 6.60
C GLY A 178 -25.16 -28.18 5.89
N SER A 179 -24.68 -27.06 6.45
CA SER A 179 -24.80 -25.74 5.83
C SER A 179 -23.89 -25.58 4.60
N PRO A 180 -24.23 -24.69 3.66
CA PRO A 180 -23.38 -24.36 2.52
C PRO A 180 -21.99 -23.89 2.97
N LYS A 181 -21.00 -24.12 2.12
CA LYS A 181 -19.65 -23.54 2.23
C LYS A 181 -19.73 -22.01 2.35
N THR A 182 -18.90 -21.40 3.20
CA THR A 182 -19.09 -19.98 3.62
C THR A 182 -17.87 -19.11 3.43
N THR A 183 -16.77 -19.69 2.94
CA THR A 183 -15.55 -18.96 2.57
C THR A 183 -15.36 -19.00 1.06
N TYR A 184 -14.66 -18.00 0.51
CA TYR A 184 -14.36 -17.95 -0.93
C TYR A 184 -13.64 -19.21 -1.41
N ASN A 185 -12.61 -19.66 -0.69
CA ASN A 185 -11.81 -20.83 -1.07
C ASN A 185 -12.64 -22.11 -1.11
N GLU A 186 -13.58 -22.29 -0.18
CA GLU A 186 -14.46 -23.44 -0.22
C GLU A 186 -15.39 -23.40 -1.44
N ILE A 187 -15.92 -22.22 -1.79
CA ILE A 187 -16.93 -22.04 -2.85
C ILE A 187 -16.32 -22.19 -4.25
N VAL A 188 -15.14 -21.62 -4.49
CA VAL A 188 -14.58 -21.51 -5.86
C VAL A 188 -13.74 -22.73 -6.26
N GLN A 189 -13.40 -23.62 -5.32
CA GLN A 189 -12.75 -24.91 -5.63
C GLN A 189 -13.72 -26.01 -6.11
N VAL A 190 -14.77 -25.66 -6.86
CA VAL A 190 -15.75 -26.60 -7.45
C VAL A 190 -15.77 -26.49 -8.96
#